data_AF-A0A960SV09-F1
#
_entry.id   AF-A0A960SV09-F1
#
_cell.length_a   1.000
_cell.length_b   1.000
_cell.length_c   1.000
_cell.angle_alpha   90.00
_cell.angle_beta   90.00
_cell.angle_gamma   90.00
#
_symmetry.space_group_name_H-M   'P 1'
#
loop_
_entity.id
_entity.type
_entity.pdbx_description
1 polymer ?
#
loop_
_entity_poly.entity_id
_entity_poly.type
_entity_poly.pdbx_seq_one_letter_code
_entity_poly.pdbx_strand_id
1 'polypeptide(L)'
;MVDNADESTSGDLWLIPRGEADARVRLAALTSVDIGLASRARFLQGWHALFWLFPGLHPDGFDEDWVGEFEAYRPLAAEAFKRAEAGELTDGELYPTDAAQARLAGERAALMRGEGAPLIPGDELVVLQGPDGKYLGRTAAEEICWVDDVSKAHKYWRKLDAVDAQVSEVKRQYSIDWVIVKLHPTA
;
A
#
# COMPACT_ATOMS: atom_id res chain seq x y z
N MET A 1 -20.27 -32.31 9.35
CA MET A 1 -19.34 -31.18 9.31
C MET A 1 -18.17 -31.64 8.49
N VAL A 2 -18.15 -31.27 7.21
CA VAL A 2 -17.03 -31.59 6.31
C VAL A 2 -16.08 -30.41 6.40
N ASP A 3 -14.86 -30.70 6.83
CA ASP A 3 -13.71 -29.80 6.76
C ASP A 3 -13.46 -29.47 5.29
N ASN A 4 -13.89 -28.30 4.83
CA ASN A 4 -13.35 -27.67 3.63
C ASN A 4 -12.06 -26.95 4.04
N ALA A 5 -11.01 -27.74 4.25
CA ALA A 5 -9.66 -27.21 4.28
C ALA A 5 -9.34 -26.76 2.85
N ASP A 6 -9.39 -25.45 2.69
CA ASP A 6 -8.96 -24.66 1.55
C ASP A 6 -7.59 -25.13 1.03
N GLU A 7 -7.61 -26.00 0.02
CA GLU A 7 -6.44 -26.31 -0.81
C GLU A 7 -6.12 -25.07 -1.68
N SER A 8 -5.58 -24.03 -1.06
CA SER A 8 -4.75 -23.04 -1.74
C SER A 8 -3.43 -23.73 -2.16
N THR A 9 -3.56 -24.66 -3.10
CA THR A 9 -2.42 -25.27 -3.77
C THR A 9 -1.82 -24.22 -4.69
N SER A 10 -0.55 -23.89 -4.46
CA SER A 10 0.53 -23.31 -5.30
C SER A 10 0.31 -22.92 -6.78
N GLY A 11 -0.77 -23.33 -7.45
CA GLY A 11 -1.17 -23.04 -8.81
C GLY A 11 -1.74 -21.65 -9.05
N ASP A 12 -2.06 -20.84 -8.03
CA ASP A 12 -2.65 -19.49 -8.22
C ASP A 12 -1.66 -18.34 -8.09
N LEU A 13 -0.38 -18.63 -7.84
CA LEU A 13 0.68 -17.61 -7.78
C LEU A 13 0.83 -16.78 -9.06
N TRP A 14 0.40 -17.31 -10.23
CA TRP A 14 0.43 -16.56 -11.48
C TRP A 14 -0.65 -15.47 -11.55
N LEU A 15 -1.69 -15.54 -10.71
CA LEU A 15 -2.73 -14.52 -10.59
C LEU A 15 -2.25 -13.31 -9.77
N ILE A 16 -1.39 -13.55 -8.79
CA ILE A 16 -0.87 -12.51 -7.89
C ILE A 16 0.18 -11.65 -8.63
N PRO A 17 -0.01 -10.33 -8.72
CA PRO A 17 1.00 -9.43 -9.26
C PRO A 17 2.29 -9.42 -8.43
N ARG A 18 3.43 -9.26 -9.09
CA ARG A 18 4.76 -9.17 -8.45
C ARG A 18 5.02 -7.82 -7.79
N GLY A 19 4.19 -6.82 -8.06
CA GLY A 19 4.35 -5.45 -7.64
C GLY A 19 3.44 -4.52 -8.42
N GLU A 20 3.51 -3.22 -8.13
CA GLU A 20 2.57 -2.24 -8.67
C GLU A 20 2.65 -2.08 -10.18
N ALA A 21 3.87 -2.05 -10.73
CA ALA A 21 4.05 -1.97 -12.18
C ALA A 21 3.43 -3.16 -12.92
N ASP A 22 3.60 -4.38 -12.38
CA ASP A 22 3.02 -5.60 -12.95
C ASP A 22 1.48 -5.56 -12.87
N ALA A 23 0.93 -5.16 -11.73
CA ALA A 23 -0.53 -5.03 -11.55
C ALA A 23 -1.12 -4.02 -12.54
N ARG A 24 -0.50 -2.85 -12.72
CA ARG A 24 -0.95 -1.83 -13.69
C ARG A 24 -0.92 -2.35 -15.12
N VAL A 25 0.13 -3.08 -15.51
CA VAL A 25 0.24 -3.68 -16.85
C VAL A 25 -0.87 -4.71 -17.10
N ARG A 26 -1.15 -5.59 -16.12
CA ARG A 26 -2.19 -6.61 -16.25
C ARG A 26 -3.59 -5.99 -16.34
N LEU A 27 -3.89 -5.00 -15.50
CA LEU A 27 -5.16 -4.30 -15.54
C LEU A 27 -5.34 -3.57 -16.88
N ALA A 28 -4.33 -2.85 -17.35
CA ALA A 28 -4.36 -2.19 -18.65
C ALA A 28 -4.52 -3.20 -19.81
N ALA A 29 -3.90 -4.37 -19.71
CA ALA A 29 -4.04 -5.43 -20.71
C ALA A 29 -5.46 -6.01 -20.78
N LEU A 30 -6.21 -6.00 -19.67
CA LEU A 30 -7.63 -6.38 -19.64
C LEU A 30 -8.53 -5.24 -20.16
N THR A 31 -8.30 -4.00 -19.74
CA THR A 31 -9.15 -2.86 -20.12
C THR A 31 -8.91 -2.34 -21.55
N SER A 32 -7.86 -2.81 -22.22
CA SER A 32 -7.57 -2.48 -23.64
C SER A 32 -8.28 -3.38 -24.65
N VAL A 33 -9.06 -4.36 -24.19
CA VAL A 33 -9.87 -5.24 -25.03
C VAL A 33 -11.34 -5.17 -24.61
N ASP A 34 -12.23 -5.70 -25.44
CA ASP A 34 -13.59 -6.00 -25.01
C ASP A 34 -13.53 -7.08 -23.92
N ILE A 35 -13.97 -6.73 -22.70
CA ILE A 35 -13.92 -7.59 -21.52
C ILE A 35 -14.75 -8.87 -21.68
N GLY A 36 -15.83 -8.83 -22.47
CA GLY A 36 -16.66 -10.01 -22.76
C GLY A 36 -15.98 -10.99 -23.71
N LEU A 37 -14.95 -10.54 -24.45
CA LEU A 37 -14.13 -11.37 -25.35
C LEU A 37 -12.76 -11.73 -24.75
N ALA A 38 -12.45 -11.23 -23.55
CA ALA A 38 -11.19 -11.55 -22.89
C ALA A 38 -11.14 -13.05 -22.59
N SER A 39 -9.99 -13.68 -22.88
CA SER A 39 -9.76 -15.05 -22.44
C SER A 39 -9.81 -15.14 -20.92
N ARG A 40 -10.22 -16.30 -20.38
CA ARG A 40 -10.30 -16.54 -18.94
C ARG A 40 -9.02 -16.14 -18.21
N ALA A 41 -7.86 -16.54 -18.73
CA ALA A 41 -6.57 -16.21 -18.14
C ALA A 41 -6.29 -14.71 -18.09
N ARG A 42 -6.61 -13.97 -19.17
CA ARG A 42 -6.44 -12.52 -19.24
C ARG A 42 -7.39 -11.80 -18.29
N PHE A 43 -8.65 -12.27 -18.22
CA PHE A 43 -9.65 -11.75 -17.31
C PHE A 43 -9.18 -11.89 -15.86
N LEU A 44 -8.81 -13.10 -15.44
CA LEU A 44 -8.35 -13.36 -14.06
C LEU A 44 -7.11 -12.55 -13.69
N GLN A 45 -6.13 -12.42 -14.60
CA GLN A 45 -4.94 -11.61 -14.34
C GLN A 45 -5.27 -10.13 -14.12
N GLY A 46 -6.17 -9.56 -14.94
CA GLY A 46 -6.59 -8.18 -14.78
C GLY A 46 -7.50 -7.98 -13.56
N TRP A 47 -8.38 -8.93 -13.29
CA TRP A 47 -9.28 -8.94 -12.13
C TRP A 47 -8.49 -8.98 -10.82
N HIS A 48 -7.58 -9.95 -10.64
CA HIS A 48 -6.73 -10.01 -9.45
C HIS A 48 -5.80 -8.78 -9.34
N ALA A 49 -5.34 -8.22 -10.46
CA ALA A 49 -4.55 -6.99 -10.45
C ALA A 49 -5.33 -5.77 -9.92
N LEU A 50 -6.63 -5.68 -10.20
CA LEU A 50 -7.49 -4.62 -9.66
C LEU A 50 -7.52 -4.67 -8.12
N PHE A 51 -7.78 -5.83 -7.53
CA PHE A 51 -7.83 -5.99 -6.06
C PHE A 51 -6.46 -5.95 -5.42
N TRP A 52 -5.39 -6.26 -6.15
CA TRP A 52 -4.03 -6.01 -5.67
C TRP A 52 -3.73 -4.51 -5.59
N LEU A 53 -4.16 -3.71 -6.56
CA LEU A 53 -3.98 -2.25 -6.56
C LEU A 53 -4.85 -1.56 -5.51
N PHE A 54 -6.05 -2.10 -5.28
CA PHE A 54 -7.04 -1.52 -4.40
C PHE A 54 -7.56 -2.58 -3.42
N PRO A 55 -6.75 -2.99 -2.42
CA PRO A 55 -7.07 -4.11 -1.51
C PRO A 55 -8.29 -3.86 -0.60
N GLY A 56 -8.84 -2.63 -0.60
CA GLY A 56 -10.08 -2.28 0.10
C GLY A 56 -11.35 -2.41 -0.74
N LEU A 57 -11.26 -2.70 -2.05
CA LEU A 57 -12.44 -2.95 -2.88
C LEU A 57 -13.06 -4.30 -2.56
N HIS A 58 -14.38 -4.38 -2.69
CA HIS A 58 -15.14 -5.63 -2.58
C HIS A 58 -15.97 -5.86 -3.86
N PRO A 59 -16.03 -7.09 -4.42
CA PRO A 59 -16.82 -7.39 -5.61
C PRO A 59 -18.30 -7.06 -5.44
N ASP A 60 -18.93 -7.49 -4.34
CA ASP A 60 -20.38 -7.32 -4.11
C ASP A 60 -20.86 -5.86 -4.05
N GLY A 61 -19.95 -4.90 -3.82
CA GLY A 61 -20.28 -3.47 -3.72
C GLY A 61 -20.25 -2.71 -5.04
N PHE A 62 -20.10 -3.39 -6.19
CA PHE A 62 -19.79 -2.68 -7.44
C PHE A 62 -20.90 -1.74 -7.95
N ASP A 63 -22.16 -2.01 -7.62
CA ASP A 63 -23.28 -1.16 -8.07
C ASP A 63 -23.40 0.15 -7.27
N GLU A 64 -23.03 0.15 -5.99
CA GLU A 64 -23.23 1.28 -5.07
C GLU A 64 -21.91 1.92 -4.62
N ASP A 65 -20.91 1.12 -4.26
CA ASP A 65 -19.69 1.57 -3.59
C ASP A 65 -18.57 2.00 -4.55
N TRP A 66 -18.61 1.55 -5.80
CA TRP A 66 -17.56 1.86 -6.79
C TRP A 66 -17.83 3.22 -7.44
N VAL A 67 -17.55 4.29 -6.70
CA VAL A 67 -17.75 5.68 -7.12
C VAL A 67 -16.44 6.37 -7.49
N GLY A 68 -16.53 7.49 -8.22
CA GLY A 68 -15.36 8.29 -8.58
C GLY A 68 -14.42 7.56 -9.54
N GLU A 69 -13.16 7.38 -9.15
CA GLU A 69 -12.17 6.68 -10.00
C GLU A 69 -12.48 5.19 -10.21
N PHE A 70 -13.30 4.59 -9.35
CA PHE A 70 -13.66 3.17 -9.44
C PHE A 70 -14.87 2.90 -10.34
N GLU A 71 -15.63 3.94 -10.70
CA GLU A 71 -16.81 3.81 -11.56
C GLU A 71 -16.44 3.21 -12.93
N ALA A 72 -15.26 3.55 -13.44
CA ALA A 72 -14.71 3.01 -14.69
C ALA A 72 -14.49 1.48 -14.66
N TYR A 73 -14.38 0.87 -13.48
CA TYR A 73 -14.15 -0.57 -13.34
C TYR A 73 -15.44 -1.37 -13.10
N ARG A 74 -16.60 -0.75 -12.89
CA ARG A 74 -17.88 -1.46 -12.70
C ARG A 74 -18.18 -2.51 -13.79
N PRO A 75 -17.89 -2.27 -15.08
CA PRO A 75 -18.08 -3.29 -16.12
C PRO A 75 -17.27 -4.58 -15.87
N LEU A 76 -16.09 -4.49 -15.25
CA LEU A 76 -15.28 -5.67 -14.92
C LEU A 76 -15.96 -6.51 -13.84
N ALA A 77 -16.53 -5.87 -12.81
CA ALA A 77 -17.25 -6.57 -11.76
C ALA A 77 -18.52 -7.25 -12.32
N ALA A 78 -19.31 -6.53 -13.12
CA ALA A 78 -20.49 -7.09 -13.77
C ALA A 78 -20.14 -8.32 -14.64
N GLU A 79 -19.04 -8.26 -15.40
CA GLU A 79 -18.56 -9.39 -16.19
C GLU A 79 -18.02 -10.53 -15.31
N ALA A 80 -17.40 -10.25 -14.15
CA ALA A 80 -16.96 -11.28 -13.20
C ALA A 80 -18.16 -12.08 -12.66
N PHE A 81 -19.23 -11.39 -12.22
CA PHE A 81 -20.45 -12.04 -11.75
C PHE A 81 -21.11 -12.86 -12.85
N LYS A 82 -21.24 -12.31 -14.06
CA LYS A 82 -21.77 -13.04 -15.21
C LYS A 82 -20.99 -14.32 -15.51
N ARG A 83 -19.65 -14.28 -15.44
CA ARG A 83 -18.80 -15.46 -15.64
C ARG A 83 -18.91 -16.47 -14.50
N ALA A 84 -19.07 -16.01 -13.26
CA ALA A 84 -19.31 -16.89 -12.11
C ALA A 84 -20.67 -17.59 -12.22
N GLU A 85 -21.74 -16.86 -12.59
CA GLU A 85 -23.07 -17.43 -12.86
C GLU A 85 -23.04 -18.47 -14.00
N ALA A 86 -22.18 -18.27 -14.99
CA ALA A 86 -21.94 -19.24 -16.08
C ALA A 86 -21.04 -20.43 -15.67
N GLY A 87 -20.50 -20.44 -14.45
CA GLY A 87 -19.57 -21.46 -13.97
C GLY A 87 -18.14 -21.37 -14.55
N GLU A 88 -17.78 -20.24 -15.17
CA GLU A 88 -16.43 -20.02 -15.70
C GLU A 88 -15.42 -19.62 -14.60
N LEU A 89 -15.92 -18.99 -13.53
CA LEU A 89 -15.15 -18.60 -12.35
C LEU A 89 -15.63 -19.38 -11.13
N THR A 90 -14.68 -19.79 -10.30
CA THR A 90 -14.94 -20.30 -8.94
C THR A 90 -15.15 -19.14 -7.96
N ASP A 91 -15.68 -19.42 -6.77
CA ASP A 91 -15.82 -18.41 -5.72
C ASP A 91 -14.47 -17.76 -5.36
N GLY A 92 -13.40 -18.56 -5.26
CA GLY A 92 -12.04 -18.03 -4.98
C GLY A 92 -11.50 -17.09 -6.07
N GLU A 93 -11.93 -17.30 -7.32
CA GLU A 93 -11.58 -16.44 -8.45
C GLU A 93 -12.48 -15.21 -8.56
N LEU A 94 -13.75 -15.32 -8.14
CA LEU A 94 -14.68 -14.19 -8.06
C LEU A 94 -14.26 -13.22 -6.95
N TYR A 95 -13.74 -13.74 -5.84
CA TYR A 95 -13.28 -12.99 -4.67
C TYR A 95 -11.75 -13.06 -4.52
N PRO A 96 -10.96 -12.14 -5.12
CA PRO A 96 -9.49 -12.21 -5.19
C PRO A 96 -8.77 -11.88 -3.87
N THR A 97 -9.21 -12.51 -2.78
CA THR A 97 -8.76 -12.26 -1.41
C THR A 97 -7.25 -12.41 -1.29
N ASP A 98 -6.67 -13.42 -1.93
CA ASP A 98 -5.22 -13.66 -1.94
C ASP A 98 -4.44 -12.50 -2.56
N ALA A 99 -4.97 -11.87 -3.62
CA ALA A 99 -4.32 -10.73 -4.26
C ALA A 99 -4.32 -9.50 -3.35
N ALA A 100 -5.46 -9.20 -2.72
CA ALA A 100 -5.56 -8.12 -1.75
C ALA A 100 -4.68 -8.37 -0.52
N GLN A 101 -4.70 -9.59 0.03
CA GLN A 101 -3.87 -9.97 1.17
C GLN A 101 -2.38 -9.92 0.85
N ALA A 102 -1.96 -10.36 -0.35
CA ALA A 102 -0.57 -10.27 -0.78
C ALA A 102 -0.05 -8.82 -0.83
N ARG A 103 -0.87 -7.87 -1.34
CA ARG A 103 -0.53 -6.44 -1.29
C ARG A 103 -0.35 -5.97 0.15
N LEU A 104 -1.34 -6.21 1.01
CA LEU A 104 -1.31 -5.78 2.42
C LEU A 104 -0.16 -6.41 3.21
N ALA A 105 0.18 -7.67 2.95
CA ALA A 105 1.31 -8.35 3.56
C ALA A 105 2.65 -7.72 3.12
N GLY A 106 2.79 -7.39 1.84
CA GLY A 106 3.96 -6.68 1.32
C GLY A 106 4.15 -5.31 1.96
N GLU A 107 3.07 -4.54 2.09
CA GLU A 107 3.08 -3.24 2.77
C GLU A 107 3.43 -3.38 4.26
N ARG A 108 2.81 -4.32 4.98
CA ARG A 108 3.15 -4.61 6.37
C ARG A 108 4.61 -5.02 6.55
N ALA A 109 5.15 -5.84 5.64
CA ALA A 109 6.54 -6.25 5.69
C ALA A 109 7.49 -5.07 5.43
N ALA A 110 7.16 -4.18 4.50
CA ALA A 110 7.93 -2.95 4.25
C ALA A 110 7.89 -2.00 5.46
N LEU A 111 6.72 -1.87 6.11
CA LEU A 111 6.58 -1.13 7.36
C LEU A 111 7.48 -1.71 8.46
N MET A 112 7.47 -3.03 8.64
CA MET A 112 8.33 -3.72 9.61
C MET A 112 9.83 -3.60 9.30
N ARG A 113 10.21 -3.40 8.02
CA ARG A 113 11.59 -3.14 7.60
C ARG A 113 11.98 -1.66 7.64
N GLY A 114 11.06 -0.75 8.00
CA GLY A 114 11.34 0.68 8.01
C GLY A 114 11.43 1.32 6.61
N GLU A 115 10.95 0.64 5.57
CA GLU A 115 11.02 1.09 4.17
C GLU A 115 9.91 2.10 3.78
N GLY A 116 9.16 2.62 4.77
CA GLY A 116 8.27 3.78 4.65
C GLY A 116 6.84 3.45 4.24
N ALA A 117 5.86 3.98 5.00
CA ALA A 117 4.46 4.03 4.56
C ALA A 117 4.31 5.06 3.43
N PRO A 118 3.26 4.97 2.58
CA PRO A 118 2.90 6.08 1.71
C PRO A 118 2.69 7.35 2.54
N LEU A 119 3.28 8.46 2.10
CA LEU A 119 3.06 9.77 2.69
C LEU A 119 1.62 10.21 2.37
N ILE A 120 0.86 10.60 3.40
CA ILE A 120 -0.49 11.16 3.20
C ILE A 120 -0.41 12.70 3.10
N PRO A 121 -1.37 13.37 2.42
CA PRO A 121 -1.47 14.82 2.46
C PRO A 121 -1.53 15.33 3.91
N GLY A 122 -0.52 16.09 4.32
CA GLY A 122 -0.35 16.56 5.70
C GLY A 122 0.84 15.97 6.46
N ASP A 123 1.52 14.98 5.88
CA ASP A 123 2.82 14.52 6.40
C ASP A 123 3.90 15.58 6.18
N GLU A 124 4.70 15.83 7.21
CA GLU A 124 5.65 16.94 7.25
C GLU A 124 7.09 16.43 7.40
N LEU A 125 8.01 17.02 6.64
CA LEU A 125 9.43 16.82 6.87
C LEU A 125 9.88 17.71 8.02
N VAL A 126 10.42 17.10 9.07
CA VAL A 126 10.81 17.79 10.30
C VAL A 126 12.24 17.43 10.70
N VAL A 127 12.82 18.27 11.54
CA VAL A 127 14.08 18.02 12.24
C VAL A 127 13.85 18.16 13.75
N LEU A 128 14.72 17.54 14.53
CA LEU A 128 14.68 17.62 15.99
C LEU A 128 15.71 18.65 16.45
N GLN A 129 15.29 19.62 17.27
CA GLN A 129 16.16 20.63 17.83
C GLN A 129 16.25 20.47 19.36
N GLY A 130 17.46 20.43 19.90
CA GLY A 130 17.75 20.35 21.32
C GLY A 130 17.60 21.71 22.02
N PRO A 131 17.69 21.74 23.37
CA PRO A 131 17.49 22.96 24.16
C PRO A 131 18.60 24.00 23.95
N ASP A 132 19.75 23.59 23.44
CA ASP A 132 20.88 24.45 23.07
C ASP A 132 20.77 25.02 21.64
N GLY A 133 19.67 24.74 20.94
CA GLY A 133 19.41 25.22 19.59
C GLY A 133 20.05 24.37 18.48
N LYS A 134 20.78 23.30 18.83
CA LYS A 134 21.39 22.39 17.85
C LYS A 134 20.39 21.38 17.33
N TYR A 135 20.69 20.81 16.16
CA TYR A 135 19.83 19.82 15.51
C TYR A 135 20.41 18.42 15.62
N LEU A 136 19.53 17.42 15.70
CA LEU A 136 19.94 16.02 15.73
C LEU A 136 20.41 15.58 14.33
N GLY A 137 21.66 15.18 14.20
CA GLY A 137 22.28 14.63 12.99
C GLY A 137 22.72 13.19 13.16
N ARG A 138 23.23 12.61 12.06
CA ARG A 138 23.95 11.33 12.07
C ARG A 138 25.29 11.48 11.36
N THR A 139 26.33 10.87 11.91
CA THR A 139 27.63 10.76 11.24
C THR A 139 27.58 9.73 10.11
N ALA A 140 28.64 9.66 9.30
CA ALA A 140 28.78 8.61 8.29
C ALA A 140 28.83 7.19 8.89
N ALA A 141 29.14 7.07 10.18
CA ALA A 141 29.12 5.81 10.94
C ALA A 141 27.77 5.54 11.62
N GLU A 142 26.72 6.28 11.25
CA GLU A 142 25.38 6.25 11.86
C GLU A 142 25.31 6.63 13.34
N GLU A 143 26.39 7.20 13.89
CA GLU A 143 26.39 7.71 15.26
C GLU A 143 25.60 9.00 15.36
N ILE A 144 24.89 9.16 16.45
CA ILE A 144 24.03 10.31 16.70
C ILE A 144 24.90 11.48 17.18
N CYS A 145 24.73 12.65 16.59
CA CYS A 145 25.44 13.85 16.98
C CYS A 145 24.54 15.10 16.92
N TRP A 146 24.92 16.15 17.64
CA TRP A 146 24.26 17.45 17.57
C TRP A 146 25.03 18.37 16.62
N VAL A 147 24.35 18.94 15.63
CA VAL A 147 24.94 19.80 14.60
C VAL A 147 24.32 21.21 14.66
N ASP A 148 25.13 22.23 14.43
CA ASP A 148 24.66 23.63 14.43
C ASP A 148 23.95 24.04 13.12
N ASP A 149 24.01 23.18 12.11
CA ASP A 149 23.50 23.44 10.75
C ASP A 149 22.34 22.51 10.42
N VAL A 150 21.16 23.08 10.22
CA VAL A 150 19.91 22.36 9.90
C VAL A 150 20.00 21.55 8.61
N SER A 151 20.85 21.96 7.65
CA SER A 151 21.03 21.21 6.40
C SER A 151 21.73 19.86 6.62
N LYS A 152 22.47 19.73 7.72
CA LYS A 152 23.16 18.51 8.17
C LYS A 152 22.34 17.70 9.18
N ALA A 153 21.17 18.20 9.57
CA ALA A 153 20.28 17.50 10.47
C ALA A 153 19.69 16.26 9.81
N HIS A 154 19.46 15.24 10.62
CA HIS A 154 18.71 14.07 10.20
C HIS A 154 17.24 14.46 10.06
N LYS A 155 16.65 14.12 8.92
CA LYS A 155 15.28 14.50 8.58
C LYS A 155 14.35 13.36 8.91
N TYR A 156 13.25 13.69 9.58
CA TYR A 156 12.21 12.74 9.96
C TYR A 156 10.93 13.10 9.25
N TRP A 157 10.15 12.09 8.86
CA TRP A 157 8.78 12.31 8.45
C TRP A 157 7.88 12.27 9.68
N ARG A 158 7.27 13.41 10.01
CA ARG A 158 6.19 13.48 10.98
C ARG A 158 4.92 13.05 10.27
N LYS A 159 4.42 11.88 10.64
CA LYS A 159 3.15 11.36 10.13
C LYS A 159 2.02 11.96 10.93
N LEU A 160 1.02 12.52 10.24
CA LEU A 160 -0.07 13.26 10.89
C LEU A 160 -0.86 12.39 11.90
N ASP A 161 -1.02 11.11 11.59
CA ASP A 161 -1.79 10.14 12.38
C ASP A 161 -0.96 9.40 13.45
N ALA A 162 0.37 9.57 13.47
CA ALA A 162 1.27 8.83 14.35
C ALA A 162 2.24 9.72 15.14
N VAL A 163 1.97 11.03 15.25
CA VAL A 163 2.86 12.01 15.89
C VAL A 163 3.25 11.58 17.30
N ASP A 164 2.29 11.20 18.15
CA ASP A 164 2.57 10.91 19.57
C ASP A 164 3.41 9.64 19.75
N ALA A 165 3.18 8.63 18.90
CA ALA A 165 3.98 7.42 18.89
C ALA A 165 5.42 7.69 18.41
N GLN A 166 5.58 8.51 17.36
CA GLN A 166 6.89 8.92 16.85
C GLN A 166 7.66 9.74 17.89
N VAL A 167 6.98 10.68 18.56
CA VAL A 167 7.56 11.48 19.64
C VAL A 167 8.00 10.59 20.80
N SER A 168 7.17 9.62 21.18
CA SER A 168 7.48 8.69 22.27
C SER A 168 8.67 7.77 21.95
N GLU A 169 8.75 7.27 20.72
CA GLU A 169 9.87 6.44 20.25
C GLU A 169 11.19 7.20 20.26
N VAL A 170 11.18 8.42 19.71
CA VAL A 170 12.35 9.29 19.70
C VAL A 170 12.76 9.66 21.13
N LYS A 171 11.81 10.02 22.01
CA LYS A 171 12.12 10.28 23.43
C LYS A 171 12.75 9.06 24.10
N ARG A 172 12.23 7.86 23.85
CA ARG A 172 12.80 6.60 24.38
C ARG A 172 14.20 6.35 23.85
N GLN A 173 14.44 6.59 22.56
CA GLN A 173 15.70 6.31 21.90
C GLN A 173 16.82 7.27 22.31
N TYR A 174 16.49 8.55 22.52
CA TYR A 174 17.50 9.59 22.73
C TYR A 174 17.55 10.14 24.16
N SER A 175 16.54 9.92 25.01
CA SER A 175 16.49 10.38 26.42
C SER A 175 16.83 11.87 26.63
N ILE A 176 16.52 12.73 25.66
CA ILE A 176 16.85 14.16 25.65
C ILE A 176 15.57 14.97 25.40
N ASP A 177 15.49 16.17 25.97
CA ASP A 177 14.45 17.15 25.66
C ASP A 177 14.69 17.79 24.29
N TRP A 178 13.66 17.90 23.45
CA TRP A 178 13.76 18.48 22.11
C TRP A 178 12.42 19.06 21.65
N VAL A 179 12.48 19.89 20.61
CA VAL A 179 11.30 20.45 19.92
C VAL A 179 11.30 20.06 18.43
N ILE A 180 10.11 19.88 17.87
CA ILE A 180 9.92 19.62 16.43
C ILE A 180 10.03 20.95 15.70
N VAL A 181 10.95 21.03 14.73
CA VAL A 181 11.04 22.17 13.81
C VAL A 181 10.61 21.70 12.42
N LYS A 182 9.60 22.37 11.86
CA LYS A 182 9.12 22.11 10.50
C LYS A 182 10.10 22.68 9.49
N LEU A 183 10.44 21.91 8.47
CA LEU A 183 11.16 22.43 7.31
C LEU A 183 10.14 22.93 6.29
N HIS A 184 10.11 24.24 6.06
CA HIS A 184 9.41 24.78 4.90
C HIS A 184 10.26 24.45 3.66
N PRO A 185 9.66 23.88 2.59
CA PRO A 185 10.38 23.70 1.34
C PRO A 185 10.84 25.09 0.86
N THR A 186 12.14 25.28 0.75
CA THR A 186 12.70 26.43 0.02
C THR A 186 12.20 26.33 -1.42
N ALA A 187 11.48 27.38 -1.84
CA ALA A 187 10.99 27.55 -3.20
C ALA A 187 12.13 27.54 -4.23
#